data_AF-A0A3D3JSU5-F1
#
_entry.id   AF-A0A3D3JSU5-F1
#
_cell.length_a   1.000
_cell.length_b   1.000
_cell.length_c   1.000
_cell.angle_alpha   90.00
_cell.angle_beta   90.00
_cell.angle_gamma   90.00
#
_symmetry.space_group_name_H-M   'P 1'
#
loop_
_entity.id
_entity.type
_entity.pdbx_description
1 polymer ?
#
loop_
_entity_poly.entity_id
_entity_poly.type
_entity_poly.pdbx_seq_one_letter_code
_entity_poly.pdbx_strand_id
1 'polypeptide(L)'
;LLLSLGSSCIMPTGSRSGSASPPLLPTAPVCYAVIFTSSDWRTGGNAVLDPIDRNAGWIQTVRIYRHLLRLGYEARNISVFYLDAQPDYEDAGAGDIPESLRRMLDRRLAAASTKANLHAALRQLALRMRPQDHVVVHLSMHGRKGAWLESDTGETIRPRELRRMLKPLAPRQRLLIVDACHSEAIIERL
;
A
#
# COMPACT_ATOMS: atom_id res chain seq x y z
N LEU A 1 24.61 -69.87 -23.68
CA LEU A 1 25.41 -69.71 -22.45
C LEU A 1 24.45 -69.34 -21.32
N LEU A 2 24.29 -70.24 -20.33
CA LEU A 2 23.68 -70.15 -18.98
C LEU A 2 22.80 -68.91 -18.66
N LEU A 3 21.46 -69.02 -18.56
CA LEU A 3 20.62 -69.45 -17.40
C LEU A 3 20.73 -68.55 -16.15
N SER A 4 19.63 -67.91 -15.72
CA SER A 4 18.93 -68.27 -14.45
C SER A 4 17.83 -67.27 -13.99
N LEU A 5 16.58 -67.77 -13.99
CA LEU A 5 15.52 -67.71 -12.96
C LEU A 5 15.07 -66.33 -12.41
N GLY A 6 13.82 -65.91 -12.62
CA GLY A 6 12.63 -66.28 -11.81
C GLY A 6 12.28 -65.08 -10.89
N SER A 7 11.07 -64.66 -10.57
CA SER A 7 9.71 -65.21 -10.67
C SER A 7 8.70 -64.04 -10.63
N SER A 8 7.58 -64.24 -11.34
CA SER A 8 6.19 -63.82 -11.09
C SER A 8 5.86 -62.64 -10.16
N CYS A 9 4.95 -61.74 -10.62
CA CYS A 9 3.57 -61.66 -10.11
C CYS A 9 2.74 -60.55 -10.79
N ILE A 10 1.43 -60.75 -10.79
CA ILE A 10 0.34 -60.11 -11.54
C ILE A 10 -0.20 -58.83 -10.84
N MET A 11 -0.44 -57.75 -11.62
CA MET A 11 -1.41 -56.60 -11.50
C MET A 11 -1.45 -55.77 -10.18
N PRO A 12 -1.87 -54.47 -10.12
CA PRO A 12 -2.94 -53.82 -10.90
C PRO A 12 -2.72 -52.36 -11.36
N THR A 13 -3.71 -51.88 -12.13
CA THR A 13 -4.02 -50.49 -12.46
C THR A 13 -4.01 -49.56 -11.24
N GLY A 14 -3.20 -48.50 -11.28
CA GLY A 14 -3.22 -47.40 -10.31
C GLY A 14 -3.26 -46.06 -11.02
N SER A 15 -4.44 -45.43 -11.00
CA SER A 15 -4.63 -44.04 -11.40
C SER A 15 -3.75 -43.13 -10.52
N ARG A 16 -2.81 -42.40 -11.12
CA ARG A 16 -2.18 -41.26 -10.46
C ARG A 16 -3.10 -40.05 -10.58
N SER A 17 -4.15 -40.00 -9.76
CA SER A 17 -4.78 -38.74 -9.40
C SER A 17 -3.89 -38.03 -8.38
N GLY A 18 -2.87 -37.32 -8.87
CA GLY A 18 -2.13 -36.37 -8.04
C GLY A 18 -3.01 -35.17 -7.77
N SER A 19 -3.89 -35.25 -6.75
CA SER A 19 -4.53 -34.05 -6.22
C SER A 19 -3.44 -33.23 -5.53
N ALA A 20 -2.91 -32.23 -6.22
CA ALA A 20 -2.17 -31.17 -5.55
C ALA A 20 -3.12 -30.59 -4.50
N SER A 21 -2.85 -30.85 -3.22
CA SER A 21 -3.58 -30.21 -2.14
C SER A 21 -3.49 -28.70 -2.36
N PRO A 22 -4.61 -27.96 -2.39
CA PRO A 22 -4.55 -26.52 -2.54
C PRO A 22 -3.69 -25.95 -1.40
N PRO A 23 -2.87 -24.92 -1.66
CA PRO A 23 -2.04 -24.32 -0.63
C PRO A 23 -2.94 -23.92 0.55
N LEU A 24 -2.60 -24.42 1.74
CA LEU A 24 -3.29 -24.10 2.98
C LEU A 24 -3.28 -22.57 3.14
N LEU A 25 -4.46 -21.97 3.21
CA LEU A 25 -4.59 -20.55 3.48
C LEU A 25 -3.91 -20.23 4.83
N PRO A 26 -3.23 -19.08 4.96
CA PRO A 26 -2.56 -18.72 6.21
C PRO A 26 -3.55 -18.78 7.38
N THR A 27 -3.23 -19.45 8.48
CA THR A 27 -4.15 -19.54 9.61
C THR A 27 -4.18 -18.25 10.43
N ALA A 28 -3.10 -17.46 10.39
CA ALA A 28 -3.00 -16.17 11.07
C ALA A 28 -3.61 -15.01 10.26
N PRO A 29 -4.07 -13.94 10.92
CA PRO A 29 -4.42 -12.66 10.29
C PRO A 29 -3.27 -12.10 9.45
N VAL A 30 -3.59 -11.53 8.30
CA VAL A 30 -2.64 -10.78 7.45
C VAL A 30 -2.85 -9.29 7.68
N CYS A 31 -1.74 -8.55 7.78
CA CYS A 31 -1.74 -7.11 7.92
C CYS A 31 -1.49 -6.43 6.57
N TYR A 32 -2.41 -5.55 6.17
CA TYR A 32 -2.36 -4.80 4.92
C TYR A 32 -2.26 -3.30 5.17
N ALA A 33 -1.61 -2.58 4.26
CA ALA A 33 -1.55 -1.13 4.35
C ALA A 33 -1.68 -0.45 2.98
N VAL A 34 -2.30 0.73 2.99
CA VAL A 34 -2.30 1.67 1.88
C VAL A 34 -1.74 2.99 2.42
N ILE A 35 -0.63 3.43 1.84
CA ILE A 35 -0.03 4.74 2.11
C ILE A 35 -0.27 5.60 0.88
N PHE A 36 -1.08 6.65 1.02
CA PHE A 36 -1.44 7.53 -0.07
C PHE A 36 -1.08 8.96 0.29
N THR A 37 -0.04 9.49 -0.35
CA THR A 37 0.43 10.85 -0.15
C THR A 37 0.31 11.62 -1.45
N SER A 38 -0.51 12.67 -1.46
CA SER A 38 -0.80 13.48 -2.66
C SER A 38 -0.58 14.97 -2.46
N SER A 39 0.15 15.32 -1.41
CA SER A 39 0.63 16.67 -1.12
C SER A 39 2.12 16.60 -0.80
N ASP A 40 2.92 17.48 -1.42
CA ASP A 40 4.35 17.63 -1.14
C ASP A 40 4.60 18.51 0.09
N TRP A 41 3.59 19.28 0.51
CA TRP A 41 3.60 20.20 1.65
C TRP A 41 4.55 21.38 1.50
N ARG A 42 4.79 21.85 0.27
CA ARG A 42 5.47 23.12 -0.02
C ARG A 42 4.96 24.27 0.87
N THR A 43 5.73 24.61 1.89
CA THR A 43 5.48 25.72 2.79
C THR A 43 6.01 27.01 2.17
N GLY A 44 5.21 27.64 1.30
CA GLY A 44 5.37 29.05 0.93
C GLY A 44 5.77 29.33 -0.52
N GLY A 45 5.19 30.39 -1.09
CA GLY A 45 5.49 30.91 -2.43
C GLY A 45 6.80 31.70 -2.52
N ASN A 46 7.79 31.39 -1.69
CA ASN A 46 9.07 32.11 -1.64
C ASN A 46 10.21 31.20 -2.09
N ALA A 47 11.13 31.78 -2.86
CA ALA A 47 12.18 31.13 -3.63
C ALA A 47 13.26 30.37 -2.81
N VAL A 48 13.04 30.10 -1.52
CA VAL A 48 13.96 29.36 -0.65
C VAL A 48 13.14 28.45 0.28
N LEU A 49 12.56 27.39 -0.28
CA LEU A 49 12.11 26.25 0.53
C LEU A 49 13.35 25.52 1.07
N ASP A 50 13.33 25.12 2.33
CA ASP A 50 14.29 24.14 2.85
C ASP A 50 14.17 22.87 2.01
N PRO A 51 15.26 22.24 1.56
CA PRO A 51 15.20 21.00 0.79
C PRO A 51 14.44 19.85 1.51
N ILE A 52 14.39 19.86 2.86
CA ILE A 52 13.54 18.94 3.62
C ILE A 52 12.06 19.22 3.39
N ASP A 53 11.67 20.49 3.24
CA ASP A 53 10.29 20.90 2.99
C ASP A 53 9.81 20.48 1.60
N ARG A 54 10.70 20.41 0.60
CA ARG A 54 10.35 19.98 -0.76
C ARG A 54 10.03 18.48 -0.89
N ASN A 55 10.50 17.68 0.06
CA ASN A 55 10.29 16.23 0.09
C ASN A 55 9.54 15.78 1.35
N ALA A 56 8.94 16.70 2.11
CA ALA A 56 8.37 16.40 3.41
C ALA A 56 7.29 15.30 3.31
N GLY A 57 6.40 15.38 2.31
CA GLY A 57 5.42 14.35 2.03
C GLY A 57 6.06 12.99 1.73
N TRP A 58 7.12 12.96 0.92
CA TRP A 58 7.85 11.73 0.59
C TRP A 58 8.53 11.13 1.82
N ILE A 59 9.25 11.94 2.59
CA ILE A 59 9.93 11.53 3.82
C ILE A 59 8.93 10.89 4.80
N GLN A 60 7.73 11.47 4.94
CA GLN A 60 6.66 10.87 5.74
C GLN A 60 6.25 9.51 5.19
N THR A 61 5.97 9.39 3.89
CA THR A 61 5.62 8.13 3.22
C THR A 61 6.65 7.04 3.53
N VAL A 62 7.95 7.35 3.41
CA VAL A 62 9.02 6.39 3.69
C VAL A 62 9.05 6.00 5.16
N ARG A 63 8.92 6.96 6.08
CA ARG A 63 8.93 6.70 7.52
C ARG A 63 7.78 5.77 7.92
N ILE A 64 6.59 5.99 7.39
CA ILE A 64 5.43 5.12 7.61
C ILE A 64 5.71 3.71 7.07
N TYR A 65 6.17 3.60 5.82
CA TYR A 65 6.50 2.33 5.19
C TYR A 65 7.50 1.52 6.03
N ARG A 66 8.61 2.15 6.44
CA ARG A 66 9.63 1.53 7.30
C ARG A 66 9.05 1.08 8.65
N HIS A 67 8.18 1.88 9.24
CA HIS A 67 7.57 1.54 10.51
C HIS A 67 6.65 0.31 10.38
N LEU A 68 5.85 0.25 9.32
CA LEU A 68 5.01 -0.92 9.02
C LEU A 68 5.85 -2.19 8.82
N LEU A 69 6.97 -2.11 8.08
CA LEU A 69 7.88 -3.25 7.94
C LEU A 69 8.43 -3.72 9.30
N ARG A 70 8.81 -2.79 10.19
CA ARG A 70 9.28 -3.12 11.56
C ARG A 70 8.19 -3.76 12.42
N LEU A 71 6.93 -3.44 12.17
CA LEU A 71 5.77 -4.06 12.81
C LEU A 71 5.40 -5.42 12.19
N GLY A 72 6.17 -5.92 11.22
CA GLY A 72 5.98 -7.23 10.61
C GLY A 72 5.01 -7.25 9.42
N TYR A 73 4.64 -6.09 8.87
CA TYR A 73 3.91 -6.05 7.61
C TYR A 73 4.81 -6.54 6.49
N GLU A 74 4.31 -7.43 5.64
CA GLU A 74 5.04 -7.86 4.45
C GLU A 74 4.97 -6.78 3.36
N ALA A 75 6.10 -6.47 2.72
CA ALA A 75 6.18 -5.46 1.67
C ALA A 75 5.11 -5.63 0.57
N ARG A 76 4.81 -6.88 0.16
CA ARG A 76 3.79 -7.21 -0.85
C ARG A 76 2.35 -6.87 -0.46
N ASN A 77 2.11 -6.57 0.82
CA ASN A 77 0.80 -6.20 1.36
C ASN A 77 0.70 -4.70 1.66
N ILE A 78 1.74 -3.92 1.32
CA ILE A 78 1.76 -2.47 1.48
C ILE A 78 1.71 -1.84 0.08
N SER A 79 0.65 -1.10 -0.21
CA SER A 79 0.55 -0.28 -1.43
C SER A 79 1.00 1.14 -1.13
N VAL A 80 1.92 1.68 -1.92
CA VAL A 80 2.49 3.02 -1.73
C VAL A 80 2.13 3.89 -2.93
N PHE A 81 1.54 5.05 -2.64
CA PHE A 81 1.21 6.07 -3.63
C PHE A 81 1.81 7.40 -3.22
N TYR A 82 2.51 8.05 -4.14
CA TYR A 82 3.12 9.35 -3.91
C TYR A 82 3.02 10.20 -5.17
N LEU A 83 2.39 11.38 -5.09
CA LEU A 83 2.29 12.40 -6.15
C LEU A 83 2.30 11.82 -7.59
N ASP A 84 3.40 12.02 -8.31
CA ASP A 84 3.65 11.58 -9.68
C ASP A 84 4.54 10.32 -9.76
N ALA A 85 4.77 9.67 -8.62
CA ALA A 85 5.68 8.54 -8.41
C ALA A 85 7.17 8.88 -8.64
N GLN A 86 7.52 10.16 -8.73
CA GLN A 86 8.88 10.64 -8.97
C GLN A 86 9.28 11.65 -7.90
N PRO A 87 9.67 11.18 -6.69
CA PRO A 87 10.28 12.08 -5.71
C PRO A 87 11.50 12.79 -6.29
N ASP A 88 11.66 14.06 -5.92
CA ASP A 88 12.76 14.89 -6.40
C ASP A 88 14.05 14.51 -5.64
N TYR A 89 14.98 13.88 -6.35
CA TYR A 89 16.29 13.49 -5.84
C TYR A 89 17.42 14.42 -6.30
N GLU A 90 17.12 15.43 -7.13
CA GLU A 90 18.13 16.35 -7.69
C GLU A 90 18.23 17.66 -6.90
N ASP A 91 17.34 17.89 -5.94
CA ASP A 91 17.44 19.03 -5.05
C ASP A 91 18.70 18.99 -4.18
N ALA A 92 19.37 20.13 -4.02
CA ALA A 92 20.68 20.25 -3.36
C ALA A 92 20.68 19.86 -1.87
N GLY A 93 19.54 19.80 -1.19
CA GLY A 93 19.44 19.17 0.15
C GLY A 93 18.69 17.84 0.18
N ALA A 94 18.35 17.26 -0.98
CA ALA A 94 18.07 15.82 -1.07
C ALA A 94 19.35 14.98 -0.80
N GLY A 95 20.53 15.61 -0.79
CA GLY A 95 21.78 15.02 -0.31
C GLY A 95 21.71 14.49 1.13
N ASP A 96 20.77 14.98 1.94
CA ASP A 96 20.52 14.50 3.31
C ASP A 96 19.47 13.39 3.40
N ILE A 97 18.85 12.98 2.28
CA ILE A 97 18.02 11.76 2.26
C ILE A 97 19.00 10.58 2.32
N PRO A 98 19.04 9.81 3.42
CA PRO A 98 20.00 8.72 3.55
C PRO A 98 19.87 7.77 2.36
N GLU A 99 20.99 7.34 1.79
CA GLU A 99 21.01 6.39 0.66
C GLU A 99 20.21 5.10 0.96
N SER A 100 20.08 4.75 2.24
CA SER A 100 19.18 3.67 2.69
C SER A 100 17.70 3.95 2.44
N LEU A 101 17.22 5.19 2.62
CA LEU A 101 15.87 5.62 2.24
C LEU A 101 15.70 5.64 0.72
N ARG A 102 16.71 6.13 -0.02
CA ARG A 102 16.68 6.21 -1.49
C ARG A 102 16.56 4.83 -2.14
N ARG A 103 17.41 3.88 -1.75
CA ARG A 103 17.40 2.50 -2.29
C ARG A 103 16.15 1.69 -1.93
N MET A 104 15.58 1.96 -0.75
CA MET A 104 14.41 1.24 -0.27
C MET A 104 13.13 1.63 -1.03
N LEU A 105 13.18 2.68 -1.85
CA LEU A 105 12.06 3.15 -2.66
C LEU A 105 12.55 3.55 -4.06
N ASP A 106 13.20 2.60 -4.73
CA ASP A 106 13.37 2.64 -6.19
C ASP A 106 12.01 2.96 -6.86
N ARG A 107 12.01 3.62 -8.03
CA ARG A 107 10.80 4.09 -8.76
C ARG A 107 9.73 3.01 -8.97
N ARG A 108 10.09 1.75 -8.77
CA ARG A 108 9.23 0.56 -8.88
C ARG A 108 8.27 0.36 -7.70
N LEU A 109 8.48 1.01 -6.56
CA LEU A 109 7.71 0.74 -5.33
C LEU A 109 6.50 1.65 -5.13
N ALA A 110 6.53 2.87 -5.64
CA ALA A 110 5.42 3.81 -5.55
C ALA A 110 4.71 3.97 -6.89
N ALA A 111 3.39 4.12 -6.85
CA ALA A 111 2.60 4.55 -8.00
C ALA A 111 2.13 6.01 -7.81
N ALA A 112 1.73 6.66 -8.90
CA ALA A 112 1.16 8.01 -8.83
C ALA A 112 -0.08 8.03 -7.91
N SER A 113 -0.20 9.06 -7.07
CA SER A 113 -1.29 9.24 -6.12
C SER A 113 -2.56 9.79 -6.78
N THR A 114 -3.11 9.04 -7.73
CA THR A 114 -4.40 9.37 -8.34
C THR A 114 -5.55 8.71 -7.59
N LYS A 115 -6.72 9.32 -7.63
CA LYS A 115 -7.97 8.78 -7.12
C LYS A 115 -8.31 7.43 -7.75
N ALA A 116 -8.02 7.29 -9.05
CA ALA A 116 -8.19 6.03 -9.77
C ALA A 116 -7.30 4.92 -9.18
N ASN A 117 -6.03 5.22 -8.90
CA ASN A 117 -5.09 4.29 -8.30
C ASN A 117 -5.48 3.93 -6.87
N LEU A 118 -5.90 4.90 -6.05
CA LEU A 118 -6.40 4.64 -4.70
C LEU A 118 -7.61 3.68 -4.74
N HIS A 119 -8.59 3.98 -5.59
CA HIS A 119 -9.78 3.15 -5.72
C HIS A 119 -9.45 1.74 -6.21
N ALA A 120 -8.57 1.61 -7.21
CA ALA A 120 -8.12 0.32 -7.70
C ALA A 120 -7.41 -0.49 -6.60
N ALA A 121 -6.53 0.14 -5.82
CA ALA A 121 -5.83 -0.50 -4.71
C ALA A 121 -6.78 -1.02 -3.64
N LEU A 122 -7.74 -0.19 -3.20
CA LEU A 122 -8.73 -0.58 -2.20
C LEU A 122 -9.64 -1.71 -2.70
N ARG A 123 -9.98 -1.73 -3.99
CA ARG A 123 -10.73 -2.84 -4.60
C ARG A 123 -9.92 -4.13 -4.65
N GLN A 124 -8.66 -4.06 -5.07
CA GLN A 124 -7.77 -5.23 -5.09
C GLN A 124 -7.55 -5.77 -3.68
N LEU A 125 -7.44 -4.88 -2.69
CA LEU A 125 -7.37 -5.24 -1.28
C LEU A 125 -8.63 -5.99 -0.85
N ALA A 126 -9.81 -5.43 -1.12
CA ALA A 126 -11.09 -6.02 -0.76
C ALA A 126 -11.29 -7.45 -1.31
N LEU A 127 -10.72 -7.76 -2.49
CA LEU A 127 -10.78 -9.10 -3.08
C LEU A 127 -9.88 -10.13 -2.39
N ARG A 128 -8.82 -9.67 -1.72
CA ARG A 128 -7.80 -10.53 -1.09
C ARG A 128 -8.00 -10.67 0.42
N MET A 129 -8.58 -9.65 1.05
CA MET A 129 -8.77 -9.60 2.49
C MET A 129 -9.81 -10.61 2.97
N ARG A 130 -9.51 -11.21 4.11
CA ARG A 130 -10.43 -12.08 4.85
C ARG A 130 -10.97 -11.34 6.07
N PRO A 131 -12.11 -11.79 6.65
CA PRO A 131 -12.70 -11.12 7.80
C PRO A 131 -11.75 -10.94 8.99
N GLN A 132 -10.80 -11.85 9.22
CA GLN A 132 -9.83 -11.77 10.31
C GLN A 132 -8.63 -10.86 10.06
N ASP A 133 -8.42 -10.41 8.81
CA ASP A 133 -7.25 -9.60 8.45
C ASP A 133 -7.38 -8.15 8.97
N HIS A 134 -6.28 -7.41 8.95
CA HIS A 134 -6.20 -6.02 9.40
C HIS A 134 -5.81 -5.10 8.24
N VAL A 135 -6.34 -3.87 8.22
CA VAL A 135 -5.91 -2.84 7.27
C VAL A 135 -5.68 -1.50 7.94
N VAL A 136 -4.58 -0.86 7.54
CA VAL A 136 -4.30 0.56 7.79
C VAL A 136 -4.39 1.31 6.47
N VAL A 137 -5.19 2.38 6.42
CA VAL A 137 -5.24 3.32 5.29
C VAL A 137 -4.77 4.67 5.80
N HIS A 138 -3.65 5.15 5.28
CA HIS A 138 -3.10 6.46 5.59
C HIS A 138 -3.27 7.39 4.38
N LEU A 139 -4.02 8.47 4.54
CA LEU A 139 -4.24 9.48 3.52
C LEU A 139 -3.57 10.79 3.95
N SER A 140 -2.57 11.23 3.20
CA SER A 140 -1.93 12.54 3.34
C SER A 140 -2.28 13.39 2.12
N MET A 141 -3.13 14.39 2.32
CA MET A 141 -3.62 15.29 1.28
C MET A 141 -3.90 16.68 1.88
N HIS A 142 -4.13 17.69 1.05
CA HIS A 142 -4.73 18.92 1.56
C HIS A 142 -6.18 18.68 1.92
N GLY A 143 -6.63 19.28 3.03
CA GLY A 143 -8.05 19.30 3.35
C GLY A 143 -8.59 20.72 3.26
N ARG A 144 -9.78 20.86 2.67
CA ARG A 144 -10.43 22.14 2.43
C ARG A 144 -11.58 22.36 3.40
N LYS A 145 -11.92 23.63 3.64
CA LYS A 145 -13.00 24.05 4.57
C LYS A 145 -14.36 23.39 4.29
N GLY A 146 -14.64 22.99 3.05
CA GLY A 146 -15.85 22.25 2.70
C GLY A 146 -15.81 20.74 2.98
N ALA A 147 -14.83 20.29 3.77
CA ALA A 147 -14.63 18.90 4.18
C ALA A 147 -14.41 17.94 3.00
N TRP A 148 -13.50 18.29 2.10
CA TRP A 148 -12.98 17.36 1.09
C TRP A 148 -11.46 17.37 1.09
N LEU A 149 -10.88 16.27 0.62
CA LEU A 149 -9.46 16.14 0.36
C LEU A 149 -9.15 16.63 -1.05
N GLU A 150 -7.99 17.23 -1.23
CA GLU A 150 -7.48 17.75 -2.50
C GLU A 150 -5.99 17.44 -2.62
N SER A 151 -5.59 16.94 -3.78
CA SER A 151 -4.19 16.68 -4.12
C SER A 151 -3.55 17.91 -4.76
N ASP A 152 -2.23 17.95 -4.78
CA ASP A 152 -1.47 18.97 -5.53
C ASP A 152 -1.71 18.90 -7.04
N THR A 153 -2.20 17.75 -7.53
CA THR A 153 -2.60 17.57 -8.94
C THR A 153 -4.02 18.10 -9.25
N GLY A 154 -4.74 18.61 -8.23
CA GLY A 154 -6.09 19.15 -8.35
C GLY A 154 -7.21 18.12 -8.23
N GLU A 155 -6.91 16.83 -8.12
CA GLU A 155 -7.95 15.82 -7.85
C GLU A 155 -8.51 15.98 -6.44
N THR A 156 -9.84 15.87 -6.31
CA THR A 156 -10.54 15.95 -5.03
C THR A 156 -11.20 14.63 -4.65
N ILE A 157 -11.25 14.34 -3.36
CA ILE A 157 -12.00 13.21 -2.77
C ILE A 157 -12.96 13.76 -1.72
N ARG A 158 -14.27 13.60 -1.96
CA ARG A 158 -15.32 13.99 -1.00
C ARG A 158 -15.61 12.86 0.01
N PRO A 159 -16.17 13.14 1.20
CA PRO A 159 -16.43 12.11 2.22
C PRO A 159 -17.31 10.98 1.72
N ARG A 160 -18.39 11.30 0.97
CA ARG A 160 -19.26 10.28 0.36
C ARG A 160 -18.51 9.36 -0.61
N GLU A 161 -17.54 9.90 -1.34
CA GLU A 161 -16.72 9.14 -2.27
C GLU A 161 -15.72 8.26 -1.53
N LEU A 162 -15.02 8.81 -0.54
CA LEU A 162 -14.12 8.05 0.32
C LEU A 162 -14.84 6.90 1.06
N ARG A 163 -16.04 7.16 1.60
CA ARG A 163 -16.90 6.12 2.21
C ARG A 163 -17.20 5.00 1.22
N ARG A 164 -17.53 5.33 -0.04
CA ARG A 164 -17.79 4.33 -1.08
C ARG A 164 -16.55 3.51 -1.40
N MET A 165 -15.37 4.12 -1.44
CA MET A 165 -14.10 3.43 -1.67
C MET A 165 -13.73 2.49 -0.50
N LEU A 166 -14.03 2.88 0.74
CA LEU A 166 -13.71 2.09 1.94
C LEU A 166 -14.77 1.02 2.26
N LYS A 167 -16.01 1.18 1.79
CA LYS A 167 -17.14 0.27 2.07
C LYS A 167 -16.83 -1.20 1.77
N PRO A 168 -16.15 -1.57 0.65
CA PRO A 168 -15.87 -2.97 0.33
C PRO A 168 -14.84 -3.63 1.23
N LEU A 169 -14.05 -2.85 2.00
CA LEU A 169 -13.10 -3.42 2.94
C LEU A 169 -13.89 -4.10 4.08
N ALA A 170 -13.86 -5.43 4.13
CA ALA A 170 -14.57 -6.24 5.14
C ALA A 170 -13.74 -6.75 6.36
N PRO A 171 -12.65 -6.10 6.82
CA PRO A 171 -11.85 -6.65 7.91
C PRO A 171 -12.43 -6.36 9.28
N ARG A 172 -12.06 -7.22 10.24
CA ARG A 172 -12.35 -7.12 11.67
C ARG A 172 -11.87 -5.80 12.27
N GLN A 173 -10.75 -5.26 11.78
CA GLN A 173 -10.23 -3.97 12.20
C GLN A 173 -9.76 -3.14 11.00
N ARG A 174 -10.26 -1.91 10.93
CA ARG A 174 -9.86 -0.87 9.97
C ARG A 174 -9.35 0.33 10.76
N LEU A 175 -8.13 0.75 10.48
CA LEU A 175 -7.62 2.04 10.93
C LEU A 175 -7.51 2.95 9.72
N LEU A 176 -8.28 4.05 9.74
CA LEU A 176 -8.15 5.13 8.77
C LEU A 176 -7.44 6.30 9.46
N ILE A 177 -6.35 6.76 8.86
CA ILE A 177 -5.60 7.95 9.29
C ILE A 177 -5.75 8.97 8.16
N VAL A 178 -6.27 10.15 8.51
CA VAL A 178 -6.42 11.28 7.58
C VAL A 178 -5.54 12.42 8.08
N ASP A 179 -4.40 12.59 7.42
CA ASP A 179 -3.47 13.69 7.64
C ASP A 179 -3.78 14.81 6.65
N ALA A 180 -4.60 15.76 7.10
CA ALA A 180 -5.07 16.88 6.30
C ALA A 180 -5.57 18.02 7.20
N CYS A 181 -5.48 19.27 6.72
CA CYS A 181 -6.19 20.38 7.35
C CYS A 181 -7.71 20.09 7.39
N HIS A 182 -8.41 20.42 8.48
CA HIS A 182 -9.84 20.14 8.61
C HIS A 182 -10.20 18.63 8.49
N SER A 183 -9.28 17.72 8.81
CA SER A 183 -9.51 16.26 8.77
C SER A 183 -10.66 15.81 9.67
N GLU A 184 -10.85 16.46 10.82
CA GLU A 184 -12.00 16.24 11.72
C GLU A 184 -13.34 16.31 10.96
N ALA A 185 -13.55 17.39 10.22
CA ALA A 185 -14.76 17.62 9.45
C ALA A 185 -14.97 16.57 8.34
N ILE A 186 -13.89 15.98 7.82
CA ILE A 186 -13.93 14.89 6.85
C ILE A 186 -14.35 13.60 7.55
N ILE A 187 -13.72 13.28 8.68
CA ILE A 187 -13.96 12.06 9.47
C ILE A 187 -15.40 12.01 9.98
N GLU A 188 -15.94 13.11 10.51
CA GLU A 188 -17.34 13.18 10.99
C GLU A 188 -18.39 12.86 9.92
N ARG A 189 -18.03 13.01 8.64
CA ARG A 189 -18.93 12.83 7.49
C ARG A 189 -18.76 11.46 6.80
N LEU A 190 -17.87 10.59 7.29
CA LEU A 190 -17.66 9.24 6.76
C LEU A 190 -18.73 8.26 7.27
#